data_AF-A0AAV9ZJC2-F1
#
_entry.id   AF-A0AAV9ZJC2-F1
#
_cell.length_a   1.000
_cell.length_b   1.000
_cell.length_c   1.000
_cell.angle_alpha   90.00
_cell.angle_beta   90.00
_cell.angle_gamma   90.00
#
_symmetry.space_group_name_H-M   'P 1'
#
loop_
_entity.id
_entity.type
_entity.pdbx_description
1 polymer ?
#
loop_
_entity_poly.entity_id
_entity_poly.type
_entity_poly.pdbx_seq_one_letter_code
_entity_poly.pdbx_strand_id
1 'polypeptide(L)'
;MSTQGSANPTQTPPTSTCGQTLPLPATFDFATWSKAPPDLQIPDDFDLKDRNKYNCEVDDHNRLSVRTTKAYAAALQDGTVTPAMDIGLKLKAFYLYSQDEVDEIVSSTEFERLVGPLPSTLALVVYRKRKSVHRAEDLRKELEKRSKEAEKESSRLLEGSMARYWCRWEKIIK
;
A
#
# COMPACT_ATOMS: atom_id res chain seq x y z
N MET A 1 55.47 -7.26 47.03
CA MET A 1 54.74 -8.15 46.09
C MET A 1 53.90 -7.26 45.20
N SER A 2 54.34 -7.06 43.96
CA SER A 2 53.72 -6.14 43.00
C SER A 2 52.53 -6.83 42.34
N THR A 3 51.32 -6.29 42.51
CA THR A 3 50.14 -6.71 41.75
C THR A 3 50.17 -5.99 40.39
N GLN A 4 50.47 -6.74 39.34
CA GLN A 4 50.28 -6.30 37.96
C GLN A 4 48.77 -6.14 37.72
N GLY A 5 48.34 -4.89 37.50
CA GLY A 5 47.04 -4.62 36.90
C GLY A 5 47.08 -5.02 35.44
N SER A 6 46.46 -6.15 35.10
CA SER A 6 46.14 -6.49 33.71
C SER A 6 45.25 -5.39 33.14
N ALA A 7 45.81 -4.60 32.24
CA ALA A 7 45.05 -3.73 31.37
C ALA A 7 44.08 -4.61 30.57
N ASN A 8 42.78 -4.40 30.79
CA ASN A 8 41.73 -5.00 29.99
C ASN A 8 41.96 -4.59 28.52
N PRO A 9 41.97 -5.52 27.56
CA PRO A 9 42.05 -5.15 26.15
C PRO A 9 40.85 -4.27 25.83
N THR A 10 41.12 -3.09 25.28
CA THR A 10 40.12 -2.14 24.77
C THR A 10 39.27 -2.86 23.73
N GLN A 11 38.16 -3.48 24.15
CA GLN A 11 37.18 -4.04 23.24
C GLN A 11 36.57 -2.86 22.48
N THR A 12 36.96 -2.72 21.22
CA THR A 12 36.27 -1.84 20.28
C THR A 12 34.80 -2.24 20.28
N PRO A 13 33.88 -1.28 20.50
CA PRO A 13 32.46 -1.56 20.52
C PRO A 13 32.04 -2.22 19.19
N PRO A 14 31.13 -3.21 19.22
CA PRO A 14 30.68 -3.89 18.02
C PRO A 14 30.11 -2.89 17.02
N THR A 15 30.47 -3.02 15.74
CA THR A 15 29.94 -2.18 14.67
C THR A 15 28.79 -2.92 14.01
N SER A 16 27.64 -2.27 13.95
CA SER A 16 26.47 -2.67 13.19
C SER A 16 26.83 -2.95 11.73
N THR A 17 26.07 -3.84 11.07
CA THR A 17 26.12 -4.05 9.63
C THR A 17 25.91 -2.77 8.81
N CYS A 18 25.28 -1.73 9.38
CA CYS A 18 25.13 -0.43 8.75
C CYS A 18 26.25 0.57 9.10
N GLY A 19 27.32 0.14 9.76
CA GLY A 19 28.47 0.98 10.12
C GLY A 19 28.31 1.81 11.39
N GLN A 20 27.24 1.59 12.16
CA GLN A 20 27.00 2.31 13.42
C GLN A 20 27.68 1.60 14.59
N THR A 21 28.24 2.35 15.53
CA THR A 21 28.78 1.78 16.77
C THR A 21 27.65 1.36 17.71
N LEU A 22 27.67 0.11 18.18
CA LEU A 22 26.67 -0.44 19.09
C LEU A 22 27.19 -0.56 20.54
N PRO A 23 26.31 -0.43 21.55
CA PRO A 23 24.91 -0.05 21.43
C PRO A 23 24.72 1.39 20.96
N LEU A 24 23.63 1.66 20.24
CA LEU A 24 23.33 3.01 19.77
C LEU A 24 23.12 3.96 20.95
N PRO A 25 23.52 5.23 20.84
CA PRO A 25 23.29 6.23 21.88
C PRO A 25 21.79 6.45 22.09
N ALA A 26 21.37 6.83 23.30
CA ALA A 26 19.98 7.15 23.62
C ALA A 26 19.42 8.31 22.76
N THR A 27 20.30 9.15 22.20
CA THR A 27 19.96 10.26 21.29
C THR A 27 19.84 9.83 19.83
N PHE A 28 19.96 8.54 19.50
CA PHE A 28 19.85 8.06 18.13
C PHE A 28 18.44 8.30 17.57
N ASP A 29 18.36 8.99 16.44
CA ASP A 29 17.10 9.31 15.79
C ASP A 29 16.61 8.15 14.91
N PHE A 30 15.90 7.21 15.53
CA PHE A 30 15.25 6.09 14.84
C PHE A 30 14.21 6.54 13.81
N ALA A 31 13.59 7.71 14.00
CA ALA A 31 12.58 8.23 13.09
C ALA A 31 13.22 8.68 11.77
N THR A 32 14.33 9.42 11.86
CA THR A 32 15.11 9.81 10.67
C THR A 32 15.74 8.59 9.98
N TRP A 33 16.25 7.63 10.75
CA TRP A 33 16.83 6.39 10.18
C TRP A 33 15.80 5.57 9.38
N SER A 34 14.55 5.53 9.88
CA SER A 34 13.44 4.79 9.27
C SER A 34 12.66 5.61 8.24
N LYS A 35 13.10 6.82 7.91
CA LYS A 35 12.43 7.69 6.94
C LYS A 35 12.73 7.18 5.53
N ALA A 36 11.68 7.03 4.73
CA ALA A 36 11.83 6.67 3.32
C ALA A 36 12.69 7.72 2.59
N PRO A 37 13.70 7.30 1.82
CA PRO A 37 14.46 8.20 0.96
C PRO A 37 13.56 8.74 -0.17
N PRO A 38 13.94 9.87 -0.79
CA PRO A 38 13.22 10.39 -1.95
C PRO A 38 13.24 9.38 -3.10
N ASP A 39 12.15 9.36 -3.87
CA ASP A 39 12.03 8.43 -4.99
C ASP A 39 13.04 8.74 -6.11
N LEU A 40 13.42 7.69 -6.83
CA LEU A 40 14.35 7.76 -7.95
C LEU A 40 13.62 8.23 -9.22
N GLN A 41 14.30 9.08 -9.98
CA GLN A 41 13.90 9.41 -11.34
C GLN A 41 14.08 8.19 -12.24
N ILE A 42 13.14 7.99 -13.16
CA ILE A 42 13.14 6.86 -14.09
C ILE A 42 14.12 7.20 -15.23
N PRO A 43 15.13 6.37 -15.50
CA PRO A 43 15.95 6.52 -16.71
C PRO A 43 15.10 6.29 -17.97
N ASP A 44 15.37 7.02 -19.05
CA ASP A 44 14.55 7.03 -20.28
C ASP A 44 14.34 5.62 -20.90
N ASP A 45 15.31 4.72 -20.74
CA ASP A 45 15.28 3.35 -21.28
C ASP A 45 14.92 2.27 -20.24
N PHE A 46 14.35 2.64 -19.10
CA PHE A 46 14.11 1.70 -18.01
C PHE A 46 12.70 1.09 -18.06
N ASP A 47 12.63 -0.14 -18.57
CA ASP A 47 11.38 -0.89 -18.72
C ASP A 47 10.65 -1.07 -17.38
N LEU A 48 9.32 -1.00 -17.44
CA LEU A 48 8.42 -1.15 -16.29
C LEU A 48 8.66 -2.47 -15.55
N LYS A 49 8.96 -3.56 -16.27
CA LYS A 49 9.18 -4.87 -15.65
C LYS A 49 10.45 -4.91 -14.80
N ASP A 50 11.57 -4.39 -15.33
CA ASP A 50 12.82 -4.33 -14.60
C ASP A 50 12.75 -3.36 -13.42
N ARG A 51 12.06 -2.23 -13.62
CA ARG A 51 11.75 -1.27 -12.57
C ARG A 51 10.91 -1.90 -11.46
N ASN A 52 9.89 -2.67 -11.83
CA ASN A 52 9.04 -3.38 -10.88
C ASN A 52 9.83 -4.43 -10.09
N LYS A 53 10.69 -5.20 -10.77
CA LYS A 53 11.58 -6.17 -10.12
C LYS A 53 12.48 -5.49 -9.07
N TYR A 54 13.11 -4.38 -9.43
CA TYR A 54 13.92 -3.59 -8.48
C TYR A 54 13.08 -3.10 -7.30
N ASN A 55 11.89 -2.54 -7.57
CA ASN A 55 11.01 -2.04 -6.53
C ASN A 55 10.56 -3.15 -5.57
N CYS A 56 10.36 -4.39 -6.03
CA CYS A 56 10.09 -5.53 -5.17
C CYS A 56 11.28 -5.87 -4.26
N GLU A 57 12.50 -5.88 -4.79
CA GLU A 57 13.71 -6.11 -3.99
C GLU A 57 13.92 -5.01 -2.94
N VAL A 58 13.61 -3.76 -3.30
CA VAL A 58 13.63 -2.61 -2.38
C VAL A 58 12.55 -2.73 -1.31
N ASP A 59 11.34 -3.17 -1.66
CA ASP A 59 10.25 -3.35 -0.71
C ASP A 59 10.62 -4.40 0.37
N ASP A 60 11.17 -5.53 -0.04
CA ASP A 60 11.62 -6.58 0.87
C ASP A 60 12.77 -6.11 1.76
N HIS A 61 13.77 -5.44 1.19
CA HIS A 61 14.88 -4.84 1.93
C HIS A 61 14.38 -3.83 2.96
N ASN A 62 13.52 -2.90 2.55
CA ASN A 62 13.00 -1.83 3.41
C ASN A 62 12.12 -2.41 4.52
N ARG A 63 11.27 -3.38 4.21
CA ARG A 63 10.42 -4.07 5.19
C ARG A 63 11.24 -4.78 6.25
N LEU A 64 12.30 -5.49 5.85
CA LEU A 64 13.22 -6.14 6.78
C LEU A 64 13.94 -5.11 7.64
N SER A 65 14.50 -4.07 7.03
CA SER A 65 15.21 -3.01 7.75
C SER A 65 14.32 -2.32 8.80
N VAL A 66 13.11 -1.92 8.44
CA VAL A 66 12.16 -1.28 9.37
C VAL A 66 11.83 -2.23 10.52
N ARG A 67 11.61 -3.52 10.24
CA ARG A 67 11.33 -4.52 11.29
C ARG A 67 12.51 -4.66 12.26
N THR A 68 13.72 -4.82 11.74
CA THR A 68 14.94 -4.97 12.55
C THR A 68 15.20 -3.71 13.37
N THR A 69 15.06 -2.53 12.77
CA THR A 69 15.21 -1.24 13.47
C THR A 69 14.20 -1.08 14.59
N LYS A 70 12.93 -1.45 14.38
CA LYS A 70 11.89 -1.41 15.42
C LYS A 70 12.18 -2.38 16.56
N ALA A 71 12.64 -3.60 16.24
CA ALA A 71 13.00 -4.58 17.25
C ALA A 71 14.18 -4.10 18.11
N TYR A 72 15.19 -3.50 17.47
CA TYR A 72 16.32 -2.88 18.18
C TYR A 72 15.88 -1.74 19.08
N ALA A 73 15.06 -0.82 18.56
CA ALA A 73 14.57 0.33 19.34
C ALA A 73 13.76 -0.10 20.57
N ALA A 74 12.90 -1.12 20.43
CA ALA A 74 12.16 -1.70 21.56
C ALA A 74 13.10 -2.32 22.61
N ALA A 75 14.07 -3.14 22.17
CA ALA A 75 15.03 -3.74 23.09
C ALA A 75 15.91 -2.69 23.80
N LEU A 76 16.23 -1.58 23.12
CA LEU A 76 16.96 -0.46 23.74
C LEU A 76 16.13 0.22 24.82
N GLN A 77 14.83 0.42 24.61
CA GLN A 77 13.92 0.97 25.61
C GLN A 77 13.75 0.05 26.82
N ASP A 78 13.68 -1.26 26.59
CA ASP A 78 13.51 -2.27 27.64
C ASP A 78 14.83 -2.66 28.34
N GLY A 79 15.97 -2.16 27.87
CA GLY A 79 17.30 -2.52 28.38
C GLY A 79 17.73 -3.96 28.07
N THR A 80 17.16 -4.57 27.03
CA THR A 80 17.36 -5.98 26.64
C THR A 80 18.22 -6.15 25.38
N VAL A 81 18.91 -5.11 24.93
CA VAL A 81 19.82 -5.18 23.76
C VAL A 81 20.91 -6.21 24.01
N THR A 82 21.00 -7.20 23.12
CA THR A 82 22.08 -8.19 23.15
C THR A 82 23.17 -7.84 22.14
N PRO A 83 24.42 -8.31 22.32
CA PRO A 83 25.51 -8.07 21.37
C PRO A 83 25.24 -8.62 19.95
N ALA A 84 24.30 -9.55 19.81
CA ALA A 84 23.89 -10.12 18.53
C ALA A 84 22.78 -9.31 17.82
N MET A 85 22.15 -8.35 18.53
CA MET A 85 21.14 -7.50 17.94
C MET A 85 21.77 -6.40 17.11
N ASP A 86 21.15 -6.13 15.97
CA ASP A 86 21.57 -5.08 15.06
C ASP A 86 20.39 -4.18 14.68
N ILE A 87 20.69 -3.00 14.17
CA ILE A 87 19.72 -2.11 13.53
C ILE A 87 19.58 -2.49 12.05
N GLY A 88 18.43 -2.17 11.44
CA GLY A 88 18.23 -2.40 10.03
C GLY A 88 19.13 -1.52 9.15
N LEU A 89 19.49 -2.04 7.97
CA LEU A 89 20.24 -1.29 6.96
C LEU A 89 19.50 -0.03 6.49
N LYS A 90 20.22 0.95 5.95
CA LYS A 90 19.58 2.15 5.39
C LYS A 90 18.52 1.79 4.34
N LEU A 91 17.39 2.47 4.39
CA LEU A 91 16.31 2.28 3.42
C LEU A 91 16.76 2.68 2.01
N LYS A 92 16.28 1.93 1.03
CA LYS A 92 16.49 2.16 -0.40
C LYS A 92 15.28 2.87 -1.00
N ALA A 93 15.52 3.67 -2.03
CA ALA A 93 14.48 4.41 -2.73
C ALA A 93 13.78 3.55 -3.77
N PHE A 94 12.51 3.83 -4.00
CA PHE A 94 11.73 3.23 -5.07
C PHE A 94 11.87 4.07 -6.34
N TYR A 95 11.71 3.43 -7.50
CA TYR A 95 11.35 4.17 -8.70
C TYR A 95 9.84 4.44 -8.71
N LEU A 96 9.46 5.64 -9.15
CA LEU A 96 8.07 6.03 -9.28
C LEU A 96 7.35 5.22 -10.36
N TYR A 97 6.07 4.97 -10.12
CA TYR A 97 5.12 4.56 -11.16
C TYR A 97 4.36 5.81 -11.60
N SER A 98 4.25 6.00 -12.91
CA SER A 98 3.35 7.00 -13.48
C SER A 98 1.90 6.62 -13.20
N GLN A 99 1.02 7.63 -13.23
CA GLN A 99 -0.40 7.41 -12.99
C GLN A 99 -1.02 6.49 -14.06
N ASP A 100 -0.58 6.60 -15.31
CA ASP A 100 -1.03 5.81 -16.44
C ASP A 100 -0.67 4.32 -16.26
N GLU A 101 0.57 4.02 -15.86
CA GLU A 101 1.00 2.65 -15.56
C GLU A 101 0.19 2.03 -14.42
N VAL A 102 -0.09 2.81 -13.37
CA VAL A 102 -0.93 2.33 -12.25
C VAL A 102 -2.35 2.04 -12.74
N ASP A 103 -2.91 2.88 -13.61
CA ASP A 103 -4.28 2.69 -14.12
C ASP A 103 -4.36 1.52 -15.10
N GLU A 104 -3.31 1.28 -15.89
CA GLU A 104 -3.19 0.08 -16.74
C GLU A 104 -3.11 -1.21 -15.91
N ILE A 105 -2.31 -1.22 -14.84
CA ILE A 105 -2.26 -2.35 -13.90
C ILE A 105 -3.63 -2.55 -13.23
N VAL A 106 -4.31 -1.48 -12.83
CA VAL A 106 -5.62 -1.59 -12.18
C VAL A 106 -6.67 -2.17 -13.13
N SER A 107 -6.66 -1.77 -14.39
CA SER A 107 -7.66 -2.16 -15.39
C SER A 107 -7.43 -3.55 -15.97
N SER A 108 -6.19 -4.06 -15.99
CA SER A 108 -5.85 -5.33 -16.65
C SER A 108 -5.06 -6.28 -15.76
N THR A 109 -5.64 -7.44 -15.45
CA THR A 109 -4.96 -8.53 -14.75
C THR A 109 -3.88 -9.19 -15.61
N GLU A 110 -4.03 -9.17 -16.94
CA GLU A 110 -3.01 -9.70 -17.85
C GLU A 110 -1.80 -8.78 -17.91
N PHE A 111 -2.01 -7.46 -17.88
CA PHE A 111 -0.91 -6.49 -17.78
C PHE A 111 -0.15 -6.63 -16.45
N GLU A 112 -0.88 -6.77 -15.34
CA GLU A 112 -0.28 -7.08 -14.03
C GLU A 112 0.61 -8.35 -14.08
N ARG A 113 0.14 -9.41 -14.75
CA ARG A 113 0.93 -10.64 -14.93
C ARG A 113 2.20 -10.43 -15.75
N LEU A 114 2.18 -9.57 -16.76
CA LEU A 114 3.35 -9.25 -17.58
C LEU A 114 4.41 -8.47 -16.79
N VAL A 115 3.96 -7.52 -15.95
CA VAL A 115 4.81 -6.72 -15.05
C VAL A 115 5.40 -7.58 -13.93
N GLY A 116 4.66 -8.61 -13.48
CA GLY A 116 5.09 -9.56 -12.45
C GLY A 116 4.53 -9.24 -11.06
N PRO A 117 5.06 -9.87 -9.99
CA PRO A 117 4.59 -9.60 -8.65
C PRO A 117 4.82 -8.12 -8.31
N LEU A 118 3.81 -7.47 -7.75
CA LEU A 118 3.89 -6.06 -7.37
C LEU A 118 4.50 -5.91 -5.96
N PRO A 119 5.25 -4.84 -5.69
CA PRO A 119 5.67 -4.51 -4.33
C PRO A 119 4.45 -4.29 -3.45
N SER A 120 4.56 -4.59 -2.15
CA SER A 120 3.39 -4.64 -1.25
C SER A 120 2.64 -3.30 -1.16
N THR A 121 3.38 -2.19 -1.26
CA THR A 121 2.83 -0.83 -1.30
C THR A 121 1.93 -0.61 -2.53
N LEU A 122 2.39 -0.99 -3.72
CA LEU A 122 1.62 -0.86 -4.96
C LEU A 122 0.45 -1.86 -5.01
N ALA A 123 0.66 -3.11 -4.58
CA ALA A 123 -0.38 -4.13 -4.53
C ALA A 123 -1.60 -3.65 -3.70
N LEU A 124 -1.35 -2.97 -2.58
CA LEU A 124 -2.42 -2.40 -1.74
C LEU A 124 -3.17 -1.27 -2.46
N VAL A 125 -2.47 -0.42 -3.21
CA VAL A 125 -3.08 0.65 -4.01
C VAL A 125 -3.97 0.07 -5.11
N VAL A 126 -3.46 -0.90 -5.87
CA VAL A 126 -4.20 -1.60 -6.93
C VAL A 126 -5.44 -2.27 -6.37
N TYR A 127 -5.32 -3.00 -5.25
CA TYR A 127 -6.46 -3.62 -4.58
C TYR A 127 -7.54 -2.60 -4.18
N ARG A 128 -7.13 -1.48 -3.57
CA ARG A 128 -8.06 -0.42 -3.14
C ARG A 128 -8.78 0.21 -4.33
N LYS A 129 -8.07 0.50 -5.42
CA LYS A 129 -8.64 1.05 -6.65
C LYS A 129 -9.62 0.09 -7.29
N ARG A 130 -9.25 -1.17 -7.52
CA ARG A 130 -10.16 -2.21 -8.07
C ARG A 130 -11.42 -2.38 -7.22
N LYS A 131 -11.26 -2.43 -5.89
CA LYS A 131 -12.39 -2.50 -4.95
C LYS A 131 -13.30 -1.26 -5.03
N SER A 132 -12.74 -0.08 -5.31
CA SER A 132 -13.53 1.14 -5.50
C SER A 132 -14.32 1.11 -6.80
N VAL A 133 -13.69 0.66 -7.90
CA VAL A 133 -14.35 0.51 -9.21
C VAL A 133 -15.52 -0.47 -9.10
N HIS A 134 -15.31 -1.64 -8.51
CA HIS A 134 -16.36 -2.63 -8.34
C HIS A 134 -17.56 -2.09 -7.54
N ARG A 135 -17.30 -1.41 -6.42
CA ARG A 135 -18.37 -0.75 -5.64
C ARG A 135 -19.14 0.29 -6.44
N ALA A 136 -18.45 1.06 -7.29
CA ALA A 136 -19.11 2.06 -8.13
C ALA A 136 -19.98 1.40 -9.21
N GLU A 137 -19.55 0.28 -9.79
CA GLU A 137 -20.34 -0.50 -10.75
C GLU A 137 -21.59 -1.10 -10.12
N ASP A 138 -21.49 -1.65 -8.90
CA ASP A 138 -22.63 -2.21 -8.18
C ASP A 138 -23.68 -1.14 -7.87
N LEU A 139 -23.24 0.04 -7.42
CA LEU A 139 -24.12 1.18 -7.20
C LEU A 139 -24.80 1.64 -8.50
N ARG A 140 -24.08 1.67 -9.62
CA ARG A 140 -24.64 2.02 -10.93
C ARG A 140 -25.73 1.03 -11.36
N LYS A 141 -25.47 -0.28 -11.21
CA LYS A 141 -26.44 -1.34 -11.53
C LYS A 141 -27.70 -1.24 -10.66
N GLU A 142 -27.56 -0.98 -9.37
CA GLU A 142 -28.69 -0.81 -8.45
C GLU A 142 -29.52 0.44 -8.79
N LEU A 143 -28.87 1.56 -9.12
CA LEU A 143 -29.55 2.77 -9.57
C LEU A 143 -30.31 2.55 -10.89
N GLU A 144 -29.69 1.87 -11.86
CA GLU A 144 -30.33 1.56 -13.13
C GLU A 144 -31.55 0.64 -12.93
N LYS A 145 -31.43 -0.36 -12.06
CA LYS A 145 -32.54 -1.26 -11.71
C LYS A 145 -33.71 -0.48 -11.09
N ARG A 146 -33.43 0.38 -10.09
CA ARG A 146 -34.45 1.22 -9.44
C ARG A 146 -35.11 2.18 -10.41
N SER A 147 -34.33 2.78 -11.34
CA SER A 147 -34.87 3.66 -12.37
C SER A 147 -35.87 2.92 -13.27
N LYS A 148 -35.52 1.70 -13.72
CA LYS A 148 -36.39 0.87 -14.56
C LYS A 148 -37.65 0.41 -13.82
N GLU A 149 -37.54 0.10 -12.53
CA GLU A 149 -38.69 -0.27 -11.71
C GLU A 149 -39.63 0.93 -11.49
N ALA A 150 -39.08 2.12 -11.20
CA ALA A 150 -39.85 3.34 -11.06
C ALA A 150 -40.59 3.73 -12.36
N GLU A 151 -39.93 3.58 -13.51
CA GLU A 151 -40.53 3.85 -14.82
C GLU A 151 -41.67 2.87 -15.14
N LYS A 152 -41.49 1.57 -14.85
CA LYS A 152 -42.54 0.56 -15.00
C LYS A 152 -43.74 0.82 -14.11
N GLU A 153 -43.50 1.19 -12.84
CA GLU A 153 -44.58 1.49 -11.90
C GLU A 153 -45.34 2.75 -12.31
N SER A 154 -44.63 3.80 -12.74
CA SER A 154 -45.25 5.02 -13.27
C SER A 154 -46.13 4.73 -14.48
N SER A 155 -45.65 3.90 -15.41
CA SER A 155 -46.42 3.48 -16.59
C SER A 155 -47.69 2.71 -16.22
N ARG A 156 -47.60 1.77 -15.27
CA ARG A 156 -48.78 1.03 -14.76
C ARG A 156 -49.81 1.93 -14.11
N LEU A 157 -49.37 2.91 -13.32
CA LEU A 157 -50.26 3.86 -12.67
C LEU A 157 -50.99 4.75 -13.69
N LEU A 158 -50.29 5.19 -14.73
CA LEU A 158 -50.87 5.94 -15.84
C LEU A 158 -51.90 5.12 -16.62
N GLU A 159 -51.57 3.89 -17.01
CA GLU A 159 -52.50 2.96 -17.68
C GLU A 159 -53.75 2.70 -16.84
N GLY A 160 -53.58 2.39 -15.55
CA GLY A 160 -54.70 2.18 -14.63
C GLY A 160 -55.56 3.43 -14.44
N SER A 161 -54.95 4.63 -14.44
CA SER A 161 -55.67 5.90 -14.36
C SER A 161 -56.48 6.17 -15.62
N MET A 162 -55.88 5.97 -16.80
CA MET A 162 -56.53 6.12 -18.10
C MET A 162 -57.72 5.16 -18.26
N ALA A 163 -57.55 3.89 -17.86
CA ALA A 163 -58.63 2.91 -17.89
C ALA A 163 -59.82 3.33 -17.01
N ARG A 164 -59.56 3.87 -15.81
CA ARG A 164 -60.62 4.40 -14.92
C ARG A 164 -61.31 5.63 -15.51
N TYR A 165 -60.56 6.53 -16.11
CA TYR A 165 -61.10 7.71 -16.78
C TYR A 165 -62.03 7.31 -17.94
N TRP A 166 -61.58 6.39 -18.79
CA TRP A 166 -62.36 5.87 -19.92
C TRP A 166 -63.67 5.21 -19.48
N CYS A 167 -63.61 4.29 -18.51
CA CYS A 167 -64.80 3.64 -17.96
C CYS A 167 -65.80 4.64 -17.33
N ARG A 168 -65.31 5.72 -16.73
CA ARG A 168 -66.18 6.77 -16.18
C ARG A 168 -66.84 7.58 -17.29
N TRP A 169 -66.13 7.87 -18.37
CA TRP A 169 -66.65 8.63 -19.52
C TRP A 169 -67.75 7.85 -20.26
N GLU A 170 -67.56 6.54 -20.49
CA GLU A 170 -68.58 5.69 -21.12
C GLU A 170 -69.90 5.61 -20.32
N LYS A 171 -69.83 5.73 -18.98
CA LYS A 171 -71.01 5.77 -18.11
C LYS A 171 -71.77 7.10 -18.16
N ILE A 172 -71.15 8.18 -18.61
CA ILE A 172 -71.77 9.51 -18.67
C ILE A 172 -72.52 9.71 -20.00
N ILE A 173 -72.14 8.96 -21.04
CA ILE A 173 -72.66 9.14 -22.42
C ILE A 173 -73.82 8.19 -22.75
N LYS A 174 -74.06 7.18 -21.91
CA LYS A 174 -75.23 6.29 -22.00
C LYS A 174 -76.33 6.77 -21.06
#